data_AF-A0A7E6EUF4-F1
#
_entry.id   AF-A0A7E6EUF4-F1
#
_cell.length_a   1.000
_cell.length_b   1.000
_cell.length_c   1.000
_cell.angle_alpha   90.00
_cell.angle_beta   90.00
_cell.angle_gamma   90.00
#
_symmetry.space_group_name_H-M   'P 1'
#
loop_
_entity.id
_entity.type
_entity.pdbx_description
1 polymer ?
#
loop_
_entity_poly.entity_id
_entity_poly.type
_entity_poly.pdbx_seq_one_letter_code
_entity_poly.pdbx_strand_id
1 'polypeptide(L)'
;MQLEVGQAKSTNENMEISTILLKLTAKNIAQELALREGLLNPLNRVMAARLDFEERKFILKCYWKYENAVEVQRQFRREFNKEPPTRVTITRIRDKFEADGIVQDAH
;
A
#
# COMPACT_ATOMS: atom_id res chain seq x y z
N MET A 1 48.58 -30.88 -4.41
CA MET A 1 48.19 -29.53 -3.97
C MET A 1 46.96 -29.13 -4.75
N GLN A 2 45.79 -29.10 -4.11
CA GLN A 2 44.55 -28.60 -4.72
C GLN A 2 44.07 -27.43 -3.86
N LEU A 3 44.21 -26.22 -4.37
CA LEU A 3 43.58 -25.02 -3.86
C LEU A 3 42.99 -24.30 -5.08
N GLU A 4 41.91 -23.55 -4.88
CA GLU A 4 41.21 -22.70 -5.85
C GLU A 4 39.97 -23.30 -6.57
N VAL A 5 38.93 -23.66 -5.80
CA VAL A 5 37.54 -23.72 -6.33
C VAL A 5 36.55 -22.93 -5.45
N GLY A 6 37.06 -22.08 -4.54
CA GLY A 6 36.24 -21.38 -3.54
C GLY A 6 35.84 -19.93 -3.85
N GLN A 7 36.51 -19.24 -4.77
CA GLN A 7 36.35 -17.78 -4.91
C GLN A 7 35.34 -17.34 -5.99
N ALA A 8 35.09 -18.13 -7.04
CA ALA A 8 34.24 -17.71 -8.15
C ALA A 8 32.73 -17.69 -7.84
N LYS A 9 32.28 -18.49 -6.86
CA LYS A 9 30.85 -18.55 -6.48
C LYS A 9 30.46 -17.40 -5.53
N SER A 10 31.37 -17.05 -4.62
CA SER A 10 31.18 -15.95 -3.67
C SER A 10 31.16 -14.57 -4.35
N THR A 11 31.93 -14.37 -5.43
CA THR A 11 31.92 -13.09 -6.18
C THR A 11 30.61 -12.82 -6.91
N ASN A 12 29.92 -13.86 -7.41
CA ASN A 12 28.63 -13.69 -8.07
C ASN A 12 27.50 -13.37 -7.07
N GLU A 13 27.44 -14.08 -5.95
CA GLU A 13 26.46 -13.83 -4.86
C GLU A 13 26.66 -12.44 -4.24
N ASN A 14 27.91 -12.01 -4.06
CA ASN A 14 28.23 -10.67 -3.57
C ASN A 14 27.84 -9.56 -4.58
N MET A 15 27.91 -9.83 -5.89
CA MET A 15 27.48 -8.91 -6.94
C MET A 15 25.95 -8.77 -6.99
N GLU A 16 25.22 -9.88 -6.79
CA GLU A 16 23.76 -9.89 -6.68
C GLU A 16 23.27 -9.12 -5.44
N ILE A 17 23.87 -9.36 -4.28
CA ILE A 17 23.55 -8.64 -3.03
C ILE A 17 23.83 -7.14 -3.20
N SER A 18 24.98 -6.76 -3.77
CA SER A 18 25.32 -5.36 -4.02
C SER A 18 24.32 -4.69 -4.96
N THR A 19 23.87 -5.41 -6.00
CA THR A 19 22.86 -4.92 -6.95
C THR A 19 21.49 -4.72 -6.28
N ILE A 20 21.09 -5.63 -5.40
CA ILE A 20 19.85 -5.54 -4.64
C ILE A 20 19.87 -4.34 -3.70
N LEU A 21 20.96 -4.15 -2.96
CA LEU A 21 21.14 -3.00 -2.07
C LEU A 21 21.13 -1.67 -2.83
N LEU A 22 21.75 -1.63 -4.02
CA LEU A 22 21.73 -0.44 -4.87
C LEU A 22 20.30 -0.10 -5.34
N LYS A 23 19.53 -1.11 -5.77
CA LYS A 23 18.12 -0.95 -6.19
C LYS A 23 17.22 -0.51 -5.04
N LEU A 24 17.41 -1.05 -3.84
CA LEU A 24 16.68 -0.64 -2.63
C LEU A 24 17.00 0.81 -2.25
N THR A 25 18.27 1.19 -2.32
CA THR A 25 18.72 2.55 -2.01
C THR A 25 18.16 3.56 -3.02
N ALA A 26 18.20 3.22 -4.31
CA ALA A 26 17.64 4.05 -5.36
C ALA A 26 16.11 4.24 -5.21
N LYS A 27 15.38 3.19 -4.81
CA LYS A 27 13.94 3.29 -4.54
C LYS A 27 13.64 4.19 -3.34
N ASN A 28 14.40 4.06 -2.25
CA ASN A 28 14.22 4.89 -1.06
C ASN A 28 14.51 6.36 -1.36
N ILE A 29 15.57 6.65 -2.12
CA ILE A 29 15.90 8.02 -2.56
C ILE A 29 14.81 8.57 -3.47
N ALA A 30 14.33 7.79 -4.45
CA ALA A 30 13.24 8.22 -5.33
C ALA A 30 11.94 8.50 -4.55
N GLN A 31 11.65 7.73 -3.50
CA GLN A 31 10.49 7.93 -2.64
C GLN A 31 10.62 9.19 -1.77
N GLU A 32 11.81 9.45 -1.20
CA GLU A 32 12.12 10.69 -0.47
C GLU A 32 12.09 11.93 -1.37
N LEU A 33 12.59 11.82 -2.61
CA LEU A 33 12.52 12.90 -3.59
C LEU A 33 11.07 13.16 -4.03
N ALA A 34 10.25 12.12 -4.22
CA ALA A 34 8.83 12.26 -4.52
C ALA A 34 8.04 12.92 -3.36
N LEU A 35 8.41 12.63 -2.11
CA LEU A 35 7.85 13.28 -0.92
C LEU A 35 8.27 14.76 -0.80
N ARG A 36 9.51 15.09 -1.19
CA ARG A 36 10.07 16.46 -1.09
C ARG A 36 9.66 17.38 -2.25
N GLU A 37 9.50 16.84 -3.45
CA GLU A 37 9.17 17.64 -4.64
C GLU A 37 7.66 17.81 -4.86
N GLY A 38 6.80 17.20 -4.03
CA GLY A 38 5.34 17.33 -4.17
C GLY A 38 4.80 16.83 -5.51
N LEU A 39 5.60 16.08 -6.26
CA LEU A 39 5.30 15.52 -7.59
C LEU A 39 4.46 14.24 -7.52
N LEU A 40 3.65 14.09 -6.46
CA LEU A 40 2.53 13.17 -6.46
C LEU A 40 1.32 13.88 -7.08
N ASN A 41 1.41 14.09 -8.39
CA ASN A 41 0.36 14.35 -9.38
C ASN A 41 -0.88 15.17 -8.95
N PRO A 42 -1.13 16.35 -9.54
CA PRO A 42 -2.46 17.00 -9.45
C PRO A 42 -3.59 16.17 -10.08
N LEU A 43 -3.28 15.09 -10.81
CA LEU A 43 -4.25 14.09 -11.27
C LEU A 43 -4.81 13.20 -10.13
N ASN A 44 -4.14 13.11 -8.98
CA ASN A 44 -4.70 12.46 -7.79
C ASN A 44 -5.86 13.24 -7.16
N ARG A 45 -6.07 14.50 -7.57
CA ARG A 45 -7.20 15.31 -7.11
C ARG A 45 -8.46 15.12 -7.98
N VAL A 46 -8.33 14.53 -9.17
CA VAL A 46 -9.42 14.39 -10.16
C VAL A 46 -9.90 12.94 -10.32
N MET A 47 -9.13 11.95 -9.89
CA MET A 47 -9.61 10.58 -9.77
C MET A 47 -10.21 10.39 -8.38
N ALA A 48 -11.54 10.26 -8.28
CA ALA A 48 -12.21 9.80 -7.07
C ALA A 48 -11.42 8.61 -6.48
N ALA A 49 -10.83 8.82 -5.30
CA ALA A 49 -9.86 7.95 -4.66
C ALA A 49 -10.31 6.49 -4.72
N ARG A 50 -9.64 5.70 -5.57
CA ARG A 50 -9.76 4.24 -5.55
C ARG A 50 -9.16 3.79 -4.22
N LEU A 51 -10.02 3.34 -3.31
CA LEU A 51 -9.58 2.76 -2.04
C LEU A 51 -8.76 1.51 -2.31
N ASP A 52 -7.58 1.44 -1.70
CA ASP A 52 -6.73 0.26 -1.74
C ASP A 52 -7.27 -0.90 -0.89
N PHE A 53 -6.64 -2.06 -0.97
CA PHE A 53 -7.09 -3.27 -0.27
C PHE A 53 -7.07 -3.11 1.26
N GLU A 54 -6.04 -2.49 1.83
CA GLU A 54 -5.90 -2.30 3.28
C GLU A 54 -6.92 -1.27 3.79
N GLU A 55 -7.18 -0.22 3.02
CA GLU A 55 -8.23 0.76 3.27
C GLU A 55 -9.61 0.10 3.32
N ARG A 56 -9.94 -0.78 2.36
CA ARG A 56 -11.21 -1.53 2.33
C ARG A 56 -11.35 -2.48 3.52
N LYS A 57 -10.28 -3.20 3.85
CA LYS A 57 -10.24 -4.10 5.00
C LYS A 57 -10.43 -3.33 6.31
N PHE A 58 -9.79 -2.17 6.44
CA PHE A 58 -9.96 -1.29 7.59
C PHE A 58 -11.39 -0.77 7.72
N ILE A 59 -12.00 -0.34 6.61
CA ILE A 59 -13.40 0.10 6.57
C ILE A 59 -14.33 -0.97 7.12
N LEU A 60 -14.18 -2.22 6.64
CA LEU A 60 -15.00 -3.34 7.09
C LEU A 60 -14.77 -3.61 8.58
N LYS A 61 -13.52 -3.73 9.03
CA LYS A 61 -13.19 -3.93 10.45
C LYS A 61 -13.81 -2.87 11.36
N CYS A 62 -13.75 -1.60 10.95
CA CYS A 62 -14.37 -0.50 11.70
C CYS A 62 -15.89 -0.59 11.64
N TYR A 63 -16.47 -0.93 10.48
CA TYR A 63 -17.91 -1.04 10.34
C TYR A 63 -18.47 -2.15 11.25
N TRP A 64 -17.84 -3.32 11.33
CA TRP A 64 -18.25 -4.38 12.26
C TRP A 64 -18.14 -3.99 13.74
N LYS A 65 -17.23 -3.08 14.07
CA LYS A 65 -17.03 -2.62 15.44
C LYS A 65 -18.05 -1.56 15.88
N TYR A 66 -18.41 -0.67 14.97
CA TYR A 66 -19.20 0.53 15.31
C TYR A 66 -20.59 0.57 14.68
N GLU A 67 -20.82 -0.24 13.63
CA GLU A 67 -22.04 -0.27 12.80
C GLU A 67 -22.49 1.12 12.32
N ASN A 68 -21.55 2.07 12.25
CA ASN A 68 -21.83 3.48 12.00
C ASN A 68 -20.82 4.05 11.01
N ALA A 69 -21.31 4.41 9.82
CA ALA A 69 -20.48 4.95 8.74
C ALA A 69 -19.78 6.26 9.11
N VAL A 70 -20.34 7.09 10.00
CA VAL A 70 -19.69 8.35 10.46
C VAL A 70 -18.46 8.05 11.29
N GLU A 71 -18.56 7.08 12.21
CA GLU A 71 -17.42 6.71 13.03
C GLU A 71 -16.36 6.01 12.18
N VAL A 72 -16.76 5.19 11.19
CA VAL A 72 -15.83 4.62 10.21
C VAL A 72 -15.07 5.72 9.46
N GLN A 73 -15.75 6.77 8.99
CA GLN A 73 -15.08 7.91 8.33
C GLN A 73 -14.09 8.63 9.25
N ARG A 74 -14.45 8.82 10.53
CA ARG A 74 -13.58 9.46 11.51
C ARG A 74 -12.32 8.63 11.77
N GLN A 75 -12.48 7.32 11.96
CA GLN A 75 -11.36 6.41 12.19
C GLN A 75 -10.49 6.27 10.94
N PHE A 76 -11.09 6.22 9.75
CA PHE A 76 -10.36 6.18 8.49
C PHE A 76 -9.46 7.40 8.31
N ARG A 77 -9.98 8.59 8.58
CA ARG A 77 -9.19 9.83 8.51
C ARG A 77 -8.01 9.81 9.49
N ARG A 78 -8.20 9.24 10.69
CA ARG A 78 -7.14 9.15 11.71
C ARG A 78 -6.05 8.16 11.32
N GLU A 79 -6.42 7.03 10.74
CA GLU A 79 -5.49 5.96 10.37
C GLU A 79 -4.66 6.35 9.13
N PHE A 80 -5.33 6.80 8.08
CA PHE A 80 -4.70 7.00 6.77
C PHE A 80 -4.34 8.45 6.47
N ASN A 81 -4.76 9.42 7.29
CA ASN A 81 -4.62 10.86 7.01
C ASN A 81 -5.14 11.28 5.62
N LYS A 82 -6.17 10.57 5.12
CA LYS A 82 -6.80 10.79 3.81
C LYS A 82 -8.24 11.26 3.95
N GLU A 83 -8.78 11.78 2.85
CA GLU A 83 -10.20 12.04 2.76
C GLU A 83 -10.97 10.71 2.89
N PRO A 84 -11.90 10.60 3.86
CA PRO A 84 -12.58 9.35 4.07
C PRO A 84 -13.60 9.09 2.97
N PRO A 85 -13.86 7.82 2.64
CA PRO A 85 -14.85 7.47 1.63
C PRO A 85 -16.26 7.90 2.05
N THR A 86 -17.11 8.13 1.06
CA THR A 86 -18.52 8.48 1.30
C THR A 86 -19.26 7.35 2.02
N ARG A 87 -20.35 7.68 2.73
CA ARG A 87 -21.21 6.68 3.37
C ARG A 87 -21.71 5.63 2.37
N VAL A 88 -22.07 6.07 1.16
CA VAL A 88 -22.51 5.17 0.07
C VAL A 88 -21.40 4.20 -0.32
N THR A 89 -20.16 4.67 -0.43
CA THR A 89 -19.01 3.81 -0.71
C THR A 89 -18.78 2.78 0.39
N ILE A 90 -18.84 3.20 1.66
CA ILE A 90 -18.70 2.31 2.82
C ILE A 90 -19.77 1.21 2.81
N THR A 91 -21.04 1.60 2.61
CA THR A 91 -22.16 0.66 2.50
C THR A 91 -21.95 -0.32 1.34
N ARG A 92 -21.54 0.16 0.16
CA ARG A 92 -21.24 -0.72 -0.99
C ARG A 92 -20.12 -1.71 -0.72
N ILE A 93 -19.07 -1.32 0.00
CA ILE A 93 -17.97 -2.23 0.35
C ILE A 93 -18.48 -3.32 1.30
N ARG A 94 -19.31 -2.95 2.27
CA ARG A 94 -19.98 -3.92 3.16
C ARG A 94 -20.87 -4.88 2.38
N ASP A 95 -21.79 -4.36 1.58
CA ASP A 95 -22.76 -5.19 0.85
C ASP A 95 -22.06 -6.17 -0.10
N LYS A 96 -20.98 -5.72 -0.77
CA LYS A 96 -20.14 -6.61 -1.58
C LYS A 96 -19.46 -7.68 -0.76
N PHE A 97 -18.93 -7.33 0.42
CA PHE A 97 -18.31 -8.32 1.30
C PHE A 97 -19.34 -9.31 1.85
N GLU A 98 -20.56 -8.88 2.17
CA GLU A 98 -21.65 -9.77 2.60
C GLU A 98 -22.09 -10.72 1.47
N ALA A 99 -22.09 -10.24 0.23
CA ALA A 99 -22.43 -11.07 -0.94
C ALA A 99 -21.32 -12.07 -1.31
N ASP A 100 -20.07 -11.62 -1.35
CA ASP A 100 -18.95 -12.41 -1.88
C ASP A 100 -18.12 -13.12 -0.80
N GLY A 101 -18.22 -12.68 0.45
CA GLY A 101 -17.40 -13.16 1.58
C GLY A 101 -15.92 -12.75 1.53
N ILE A 102 -15.51 -11.99 0.51
CA ILE A 102 -14.11 -11.59 0.29
C ILE A 102 -13.97 -10.08 0.10
N VAL A 103 -12.85 -9.53 0.59
CA VAL A 103 -12.49 -8.14 0.31
C VAL A 103 -11.95 -8.06 -1.11
N GLN A 104 -12.64 -7.38 -2.00
CA GLN A 104 -12.19 -7.20 -3.38
C GLN A 104 -11.07 -6.14 -3.45
N ASP A 105 -9.94 -6.51 -4.05
CA ASP A 105 -8.94 -5.55 -4.49
C ASP A 105 -9.45 -4.85 -5.76
N ALA A 106 -9.60 -3.53 -5.71
CA ALA A 106 -10.07 -2.76 -6.85
C ALA A 106 -8.87 -2.20 -7.63
N HIS A 107 -8.28 -3.07 -8.44
CA HIS A 107 -7.16 -2.69 -9.31
C HIS A 107 -7.59 -1.87 -10.53
#